data_AF-A0A9X9R0J2-F1
#
_entry.id   AF-A0A9X9R0J2-F1
#
_cell.length_a   1.000
_cell.length_b   1.000
_cell.length_c   1.000
_cell.angle_alpha   90.00
_cell.angle_beta   90.00
_cell.angle_gamma   90.00
#
_symmetry.space_group_name_H-M   'P 1'
#
loop_
_entity.id
_entity.type
_entity.pdbx_description
1 polymer ?
#
loop_
_entity_poly.entity_id
_entity_poly.type
_entity_poly.pdbx_seq_one_letter_code
_entity_poly.pdbx_strand_id
1 'polypeptide(L)'
;MSITKDPEIYEQFEKIILVHGVRYKKDLAYYDRFTKELPEHEYLGDLVKEKLIYYPIVSREDYVHHGRLTDLMRSGKLFEDIGLPKINPQDDRAMLCGSPAMLKDTCNVLDEFGLTVSPKTGVRGDYLIERAFVDQ
;
A
#
# COMPACT_ATOMS: atom_id res chain seq x y z
N MET A 1 10.08 3.98 -3.13
CA MET A 1 9.88 5.42 -3.47
C MET A 1 9.86 5.70 -4.99
N SER A 2 10.15 4.73 -5.86
CA SER A 2 10.16 4.95 -7.32
C SER A 2 8.75 4.93 -7.93
N ILE A 3 7.90 3.99 -7.51
CA ILE A 3 6.64 3.66 -8.21
C ILE A 3 5.64 4.81 -8.20
N THR A 4 5.42 5.49 -7.07
CA THR A 4 4.44 6.60 -7.00
C THR A 4 4.84 7.84 -7.79
N LYS A 5 6.04 7.87 -8.38
CA LYS A 5 6.52 8.94 -9.27
C LYS A 5 6.60 8.50 -10.73
N ASP A 6 6.28 7.25 -11.02
CA ASP A 6 6.21 6.73 -12.37
C ASP A 6 4.89 7.18 -12.99
N PRO A 7 4.83 7.86 -14.14
CA PRO A 7 3.56 8.21 -14.77
C PRO A 7 2.79 6.98 -15.28
N GLU A 8 3.47 5.91 -15.69
CA GLU A 8 2.82 4.74 -16.31
C GLU A 8 1.88 4.04 -15.35
N ILE A 9 2.20 4.02 -14.05
CA ILE A 9 1.34 3.41 -13.03
C ILE A 9 0.00 4.14 -12.89
N TYR A 10 -0.02 5.46 -13.12
CA TYR A 10 -1.25 6.25 -13.09
C TYR A 10 -2.11 6.04 -14.34
N GLU A 11 -1.54 5.53 -15.43
CA GLU A 11 -2.31 5.11 -16.61
C GLU A 11 -2.91 3.71 -16.42
N GLN A 12 -2.18 2.83 -15.72
CA GLN A 12 -2.57 1.43 -15.52
C GLN A 12 -3.67 1.24 -14.47
N PHE A 13 -3.77 2.14 -13.49
CA PHE A 13 -4.70 1.99 -12.35
C PHE A 13 -5.59 3.21 -12.17
N GLU A 14 -6.84 2.98 -11.75
CA GLU A 14 -7.77 4.05 -11.39
C GLU A 14 -7.41 4.69 -10.05
N LYS A 15 -6.95 3.88 -9.09
CA LYS A 15 -6.51 4.32 -7.76
C LYS A 15 -5.22 3.61 -7.38
N ILE A 16 -4.36 4.33 -6.67
CA ILE A 16 -3.11 3.82 -6.11
C ILE A 16 -3.14 4.07 -4.61
N ILE A 17 -3.07 3.00 -3.83
CA ILE A 17 -3.14 3.08 -2.38
C ILE A 17 -1.75 2.83 -1.80
N LEU A 18 -1.11 3.89 -1.29
CA LEU A 18 0.17 3.79 -0.61
C LEU A 18 -0.08 3.59 0.89
N VAL A 19 -0.03 2.33 1.34
CA VAL A 19 -0.12 1.97 2.76
C VAL A 19 1.27 1.96 3.39
N HIS A 20 1.47 2.76 4.45
CA HIS A 20 2.77 2.87 5.14
C HIS A 20 2.63 2.64 6.64
N GLY A 21 2.94 1.42 7.09
CA GLY A 21 2.85 1.01 8.50
C GLY A 21 4.16 1.19 9.27
N VAL A 22 4.11 1.96 10.36
CA VAL A 22 5.27 2.25 11.21
C VAL A 22 4.96 2.09 12.71
N ARG A 23 5.99 2.23 13.56
CA ARG A 23 5.83 2.13 15.01
C ARG A 23 5.31 3.44 15.60
N TYR A 24 5.96 4.56 15.27
CA TYR A 24 5.63 5.88 15.78
C TYR A 24 5.40 6.88 14.63
N LYS A 25 4.63 7.94 14.85
CA LYS A 25 4.37 9.04 13.89
C LYS A 25 5.67 9.62 13.33
N LYS A 26 6.69 9.77 14.17
CA LYS A 26 8.01 10.27 13.76
C LYS A 26 8.72 9.37 12.73
N ASP A 27 8.31 8.11 12.63
CA ASP A 27 8.88 7.14 11.70
C ASP A 27 8.19 7.20 10.32
N LEU A 28 7.13 8.01 10.16
CA LEU A 28 6.46 8.28 8.87
C LEU A 28 7.36 9.14 7.97
N ALA A 29 8.46 8.57 7.52
CA ALA A 29 9.34 9.19 6.56
C ALA A 29 8.56 9.62 5.31
N TYR A 30 8.89 10.78 4.76
CA TYR A 30 8.27 11.36 3.56
C TYR A 30 6.77 11.70 3.71
N TYR A 31 6.27 11.86 4.94
CA TYR A 31 4.88 12.27 5.19
C TYR A 31 4.51 13.56 4.44
N ASP A 32 5.30 14.64 4.60
CA ASP A 32 5.05 15.91 3.91
C ASP A 32 5.14 15.77 2.39
N ARG A 33 6.01 14.87 1.89
CA ARG A 33 6.11 14.61 0.46
C ARG A 33 4.83 14.01 -0.10
N PHE A 34 4.27 12.97 0.52
CA PHE A 34 3.07 12.32 0.00
C PHE A 34 1.81 13.16 0.21
N THR A 35 1.79 14.04 1.22
CA THR A 35 0.60 14.84 1.56
C THR A 35 0.60 16.25 0.97
N LYS A 36 1.78 16.82 0.67
CA LYS A 36 1.91 18.22 0.21
C LYS A 36 2.72 18.35 -1.06
N GLU A 37 3.93 17.78 -1.12
CA GLU A 37 4.84 18.03 -2.25
C GLU A 37 4.40 17.34 -3.55
N LEU A 38 4.07 16.04 -3.46
CA LEU A 38 3.75 15.23 -4.63
C LEU A 38 2.42 15.62 -5.31
N PRO A 39 1.36 15.98 -4.56
CA PRO A 39 0.14 16.58 -5.12
C PRO A 39 0.37 17.92 -5.86
N GLU A 40 1.44 18.66 -5.51
CA GLU A 40 1.79 19.94 -6.16
C GLU A 40 2.93 19.78 -7.18
N HIS A 41 3.24 18.55 -7.58
CA HIS A 41 4.32 18.28 -8.53
C HIS A 41 3.93 18.77 -9.94
N GLU A 42 4.81 19.54 -10.59
CA GLU A 42 4.54 20.21 -11.88
C GLU A 42 3.94 19.29 -12.96
N TYR A 43 4.42 18.04 -13.05
CA TYR A 43 3.98 17.09 -14.08
C TYR A 43 3.02 15.99 -13.59
N LEU A 44 2.98 15.73 -12.28
CA LEU A 44 2.27 14.58 -11.73
C LEU A 44 1.15 14.99 -10.76
N GLY A 45 1.10 16.27 -10.38
CA GLY A 45 0.26 16.75 -9.28
C GLY A 45 -1.22 16.45 -9.50
N ASP A 46 -1.73 16.68 -10.71
CA ASP A 46 -3.14 16.42 -11.03
C ASP A 46 -3.46 14.91 -10.95
N LEU A 47 -2.63 14.07 -11.55
CA LEU A 47 -2.77 12.61 -11.48
C LEU A 47 -2.69 12.10 -10.04
N VAL A 48 -1.76 12.63 -9.25
CA VAL A 48 -1.55 12.28 -7.85
C VAL A 48 -2.76 12.68 -7.02
N LYS A 49 -3.26 13.92 -7.16
CA LYS A 49 -4.44 14.43 -6.44
C LYS A 49 -5.68 13.59 -6.71
N GLU A 50 -5.85 13.14 -7.94
CA GLU A 50 -7.02 12.34 -8.33
C GLU A 50 -6.89 10.87 -7.93
N LYS A 51 -5.70 10.28 -8.08
CA LYS A 51 -5.54 8.81 -8.03
C LYS A 51 -4.78 8.27 -6.82
N LEU A 52 -3.87 9.03 -6.21
CA LEU A 52 -3.05 8.55 -5.11
C LEU A 52 -3.75 8.76 -3.76
N ILE A 53 -3.91 7.67 -3.01
CA ILE A 53 -4.39 7.69 -1.63
C ILE A 53 -3.23 7.29 -0.72
N TYR A 54 -2.79 8.21 0.15
CA TYR A 54 -1.78 7.91 1.16
C TYR A 54 -2.45 7.47 2.47
N TYR A 55 -2.17 6.25 2.91
CA TYR A 55 -2.78 5.64 4.09
C TYR A 55 -1.70 5.25 5.12
N PRO A 56 -1.21 6.22 5.92
CA PRO A 56 -0.21 5.96 6.96
C PRO A 56 -0.85 5.26 8.15
N ILE A 57 -0.17 4.26 8.71
CA ILE A 57 -0.61 3.49 9.89
C ILE A 57 0.47 3.57 10.96
N VAL A 58 0.07 3.80 12.21
CA VAL A 58 0.97 3.86 13.37
C VAL A 58 0.52 2.85 14.41
N SER A 59 1.46 2.09 14.98
CA SER A 59 1.12 0.91 15.81
C SER A 59 1.42 1.03 17.30
N ARG A 60 2.16 2.06 17.76
CA ARG A 60 2.60 2.20 19.15
C ARG A 60 2.26 3.53 19.82
N GLU A 61 1.47 4.36 19.17
CA GLU A 61 0.93 5.60 19.74
C GLU A 61 -0.36 6.00 19.03
N ASP A 62 -1.18 6.84 19.68
CA ASP A 62 -2.46 7.27 19.13
C ASP A 62 -2.32 7.95 17.77
N TYR A 63 -3.08 7.42 16.82
CA TYR A 63 -3.11 7.89 15.44
C TYR A 63 -4.42 7.54 14.75
N VAL A 64 -4.74 8.27 13.67
CA VAL A 64 -6.01 8.14 12.93
C VAL A 64 -6.21 6.70 12.42
N HIS A 65 -5.14 6.11 11.86
CA HIS A 65 -5.11 4.69 11.50
C HIS A 65 -4.15 3.98 12.45
N HIS A 66 -4.70 3.41 13.51
CA HIS A 66 -3.92 2.74 14.55
C HIS A 66 -3.91 1.22 14.37
N GLY A 67 -2.74 0.59 14.52
CA GLY A 67 -2.58 -0.87 14.53
C GLY A 67 -1.70 -1.42 13.40
N ARG A 68 -2.04 -2.60 12.88
CA ARG A 68 -1.35 -3.24 11.75
C ARG A 68 -2.25 -3.23 10.51
N LEU A 69 -1.64 -3.13 9.33
CA LEU A 69 -2.37 -3.14 8.06
C LEU A 69 -3.23 -4.40 7.88
N THR A 70 -2.74 -5.57 8.32
CA THR A 70 -3.45 -6.85 8.20
C THR A 70 -4.79 -6.83 8.94
N ASP A 71 -4.82 -6.19 10.10
CA ASP A 71 -6.01 -6.12 10.94
C ASP A 71 -7.00 -5.10 10.37
N LEU A 72 -6.50 -3.98 9.85
CA LEU A 72 -7.31 -2.97 9.17
C LEU A 72 -7.90 -3.50 7.85
N MET A 73 -7.19 -4.37 7.13
CA MET A 73 -7.70 -5.05 5.95
C MET A 73 -8.78 -6.08 6.31
N ARG A 74 -8.50 -6.97 7.28
CA ARG A 74 -9.46 -8.02 7.69
C ARG A 74 -10.75 -7.46 8.27
N SER A 75 -10.64 -6.41 9.10
CA SER A 75 -11.82 -5.73 9.67
C SER A 75 -12.64 -4.99 8.62
N GLY A 76 -12.07 -4.69 7.46
CA GLY A 76 -12.68 -3.84 6.44
C GLY A 76 -12.47 -2.34 6.65
N LYS A 77 -11.93 -1.94 7.81
CA LYS A 77 -11.74 -0.53 8.17
C LYS A 77 -10.87 0.21 7.14
N LEU A 78 -9.82 -0.43 6.61
CA LEU A 78 -8.97 0.18 5.58
C LEU A 78 -9.79 0.60 4.36
N PHE A 79 -10.70 -0.26 3.90
CA PHE A 79 -11.51 -0.01 2.71
C PHE A 79 -12.57 1.05 2.96
N GLU A 80 -13.19 1.03 4.14
CA GLU A 80 -14.14 2.05 4.59
C GLU A 80 -13.47 3.43 4.69
N ASP A 81 -12.29 3.51 5.32
CA ASP A 81 -11.57 4.77 5.52
C ASP A 81 -11.18 5.45 4.20
N ILE A 82 -10.86 4.67 3.16
CA ILE A 82 -10.46 5.18 1.84
C ILE A 82 -11.62 5.26 0.83
N GLY A 83 -12.82 4.83 1.22
CA GLY A 83 -14.02 4.87 0.37
C GLY A 83 -13.98 3.93 -0.83
N LEU A 84 -13.31 2.77 -0.72
CA LEU A 84 -13.20 1.77 -1.79
C LEU A 84 -13.88 0.46 -1.40
N PRO A 85 -14.32 -0.37 -2.37
CA PRO A 85 -14.83 -1.70 -2.08
C PRO A 85 -13.75 -2.60 -1.46
N LYS A 86 -14.18 -3.74 -0.90
CA LYS A 86 -13.25 -4.79 -0.47
C LYS A 86 -12.50 -5.34 -1.67
N ILE A 87 -11.24 -5.72 -1.42
CA ILE A 87 -10.37 -6.35 -2.41
C ILE A 87 -11.05 -7.56 -3.06
N ASN A 88 -10.92 -7.66 -4.38
CA ASN A 88 -11.31 -8.81 -5.17
C ASN A 88 -10.27 -9.13 -6.28
N PRO A 89 -10.20 -10.37 -6.77
CA PRO A 89 -9.18 -10.77 -7.74
C PRO A 89 -9.34 -10.14 -9.13
N GLN A 90 -10.54 -9.64 -9.48
CA GLN A 90 -10.79 -9.06 -10.79
C GLN A 90 -10.14 -7.67 -10.89
N ASP A 91 -10.30 -6.86 -9.85
CA ASP A 91 -10.00 -5.42 -9.90
C ASP A 91 -8.72 -5.04 -9.16
N ASP A 92 -8.33 -5.79 -8.13
CA ASP A 92 -7.29 -5.36 -7.20
C ASP A 92 -5.94 -6.04 -7.44
N ARG A 93 -4.87 -5.25 -7.38
CA ARG A 93 -3.48 -5.72 -7.47
C ARG A 93 -2.67 -5.14 -6.33
N ALA A 94 -1.65 -5.86 -5.87
CA ALA A 94 -0.81 -5.42 -4.76
C ALA A 94 0.70 -5.62 -4.99
N MET A 95 1.50 -4.75 -4.40
CA MET A 95 2.94 -4.95 -4.25
C MET A 95 3.31 -4.80 -2.78
N LEU A 96 4.00 -5.79 -2.24
CA LEU A 96 4.33 -5.85 -0.81
C LEU A 96 5.84 -5.74 -0.62
N CYS A 97 6.25 -4.82 0.23
CA CYS A 97 7.64 -4.65 0.66
C CYS A 97 7.67 -4.51 2.19
N GLY A 98 8.34 -5.42 2.87
CA GLY A 98 8.37 -5.42 4.34
C GLY A 98 9.24 -6.50 4.95
N SER A 99 9.10 -6.67 6.26
CA SER A 99 9.78 -7.75 7.00
C SER A 99 9.22 -9.11 6.60
N PRO A 100 9.99 -10.21 6.78
CA PRO A 100 9.51 -11.56 6.47
C PRO A 100 8.18 -11.90 7.17
N ALA A 101 8.00 -11.46 8.42
CA ALA A 101 6.76 -11.65 9.15
C ALA A 101 5.59 -10.85 8.54
N MET A 102 5.79 -9.57 8.20
CA MET A 102 4.75 -8.75 7.58
C MET A 102 4.33 -9.32 6.22
N LEU A 103 5.30 -9.76 5.41
CA LEU A 103 5.00 -10.37 4.12
C LEU A 103 4.16 -11.63 4.29
N LYS A 104 4.56 -12.53 5.19
CA LYS A 104 3.80 -13.76 5.46
C LYS A 104 2.35 -13.45 5.87
N ASP A 105 2.17 -12.55 6.83
CA ASP A 105 0.84 -12.24 7.36
C ASP A 105 -0.04 -11.55 6.31
N THR A 106 0.54 -10.67 5.50
CA THR A 106 -0.20 -9.93 4.46
C THR A 106 -0.50 -10.79 3.24
N CYS A 107 0.40 -11.69 2.84
CA CYS A 107 0.11 -12.70 1.82
C CYS A 107 -1.12 -13.52 2.21
N ASN A 108 -1.17 -14.03 3.45
CA ASN A 108 -2.33 -14.79 3.92
C ASN A 108 -3.63 -13.99 3.81
N VAL A 109 -3.61 -12.69 4.13
CA VAL A 109 -4.79 -11.82 3.97
C VAL A 109 -5.20 -11.69 2.50
N LEU A 110 -4.25 -11.53 1.59
CA LEU A 110 -4.55 -11.42 0.16
C LEU A 110 -5.04 -12.74 -0.45
N ASP A 111 -4.46 -13.86 -0.01
CA ASP A 111 -4.91 -15.21 -0.36
C ASP A 111 -6.34 -15.47 0.16
N GLU A 112 -6.67 -15.00 1.37
CA GLU A 112 -8.04 -15.02 1.95
C GLU A 112 -9.03 -14.21 1.08
N PHE A 113 -8.57 -13.15 0.41
CA PHE A 113 -9.36 -12.39 -0.58
C PHE A 113 -9.37 -13.00 -1.99
N GLY A 114 -8.69 -14.13 -2.20
CA GLY A 114 -8.68 -14.88 -3.45
C GLY A 114 -7.64 -14.43 -4.47
N LEU A 115 -6.70 -13.56 -4.10
CA LEU A 115 -5.64 -13.12 -5.00
C LEU A 115 -4.55 -14.19 -5.10
N THR A 116 -3.90 -14.27 -6.26
CA THR A 116 -2.82 -15.24 -6.51
C THR A 116 -1.47 -14.53 -6.60
N VAL A 117 -0.49 -14.96 -5.80
CA VAL A 117 0.88 -14.44 -5.87
C VAL A 117 1.53 -14.74 -7.22
N SER A 118 2.36 -13.81 -7.72
CA SER A 118 3.29 -14.13 -8.79
C SER A 118 4.32 -15.17 -8.30
N PRO A 119 4.46 -16.33 -8.97
CA PRO A 119 5.32 -17.41 -8.48
C PRO A 119 6.82 -17.11 -8.66
N LYS A 120 7.18 -16.22 -9.60
CA LYS A 120 8.56 -15.78 -9.84
C LYS A 120 8.58 -14.54 -10.74
N THR A 121 9.71 -13.82 -10.71
CA THR A 121 9.97 -12.70 -11.61
C THR A 121 9.71 -13.08 -13.07
N GLY A 122 8.97 -12.21 -13.77
CA GLY A 122 8.58 -12.41 -15.17
C GLY A 122 7.31 -13.25 -15.37
N VAL A 123 6.72 -13.80 -14.31
CA VAL A 123 5.40 -14.46 -14.36
C VAL A 123 4.35 -13.54 -13.76
N ARG A 124 3.18 -13.44 -14.41
CA ARG A 124 2.08 -12.62 -13.92
C ARG A 124 1.41 -13.25 -12.69
N GLY A 125 0.94 -12.41 -11.79
CA GLY A 125 0.10 -12.72 -10.64
C GLY A 125 -0.63 -11.46 -10.20
N ASP A 126 -1.57 -11.60 -9.27
CA ASP A 126 -2.37 -10.49 -8.76
C ASP A 126 -1.56 -9.62 -7.78
N TYR A 127 -0.57 -10.23 -7.10
CA TYR A 127 0.35 -9.49 -6.25
C TYR A 127 1.80 -9.96 -6.32
N LEU A 128 2.71 -9.05 -5.98
CA LEU A 128 4.16 -9.23 -5.95
C LEU A 128 4.69 -9.04 -4.53
N ILE A 129 5.75 -9.78 -4.16
CA ILE A 129 6.41 -9.65 -2.86
C ILE A 129 7.90 -9.38 -3.03
N GLU A 130 8.44 -8.50 -2.18
CA GLU A 130 9.87 -8.25 -2.03
C GLU A 130 10.22 -8.10 -0.55
N ARG A 131 11.31 -8.74 -0.11
CA ARG A 131 11.80 -8.60 1.28
C ARG A 131 12.53 -7.27 1.42
N ALA A 132 12.09 -6.44 2.35
CA ALA A 132 12.75 -5.16 2.63
C ALA A 132 14.12 -5.36 3.30
N PHE A 133 14.28 -6.44 4.06
CA PHE A 133 15.51 -6.86 4.70
C PHE A 133 15.43 -8.36 5.04
N VAL A 134 16.58 -8.97 5.33
CA VAL A 134 16.67 -10.36 5.81
C VAL A 134 17.00 -10.30 7.30
N ASP A 135 16.26 -11.04 8.12
CA ASP A 135 16.56 -11.17 9.55
C ASP A 135 17.95 -11.81 9.74
N GLN A 136 18.74 -11.30 10.69
CA GLN A 136 20.05 -11.86 11.04
C GLN A 136 19.95 -13.20 11.76
#